data_AF-A0A1M6KM52-F1
#
_entry.id   AF-A0A1M6KM52-F1
#
_cell.length_a   1.000
_cell.length_b   1.000
_cell.length_c   1.000
_cell.angle_alpha   90.00
_cell.angle_beta   90.00
_cell.angle_gamma   90.00
#
_symmetry.space_group_name_H-M   'P 1'
#
loop_
_entity.id
_entity.type
_entity.pdbx_description
1 polymer ?
#
loop_
_entity_poly.entity_id
_entity_poly.type
_entity_poly.pdbx_seq_one_letter_code
_entity_poly.pdbx_strand_id
1 'polypeptide(L)'
;MYKRIKGITLIELLLYLSLIAIIFASEICLIGFARAQKQKAEESIMISEIESLFMYSKEYSLANNCICQVIVDNPKNSIKVKSSKDMDKIREINLNKMKIYNANRYLYTVGNDGRIGEGGTICISSDESKKKFEFVIGVGTDNIRINEVK
;
A
#
# COMPACT_ATOMS: atom_id res chain seq x y z
N MET A 1 -46.60 32.05 -41.37
CA MET A 1 -46.90 31.99 -39.91
C MET A 1 -45.56 31.91 -39.18
N TYR A 2 -44.99 33.05 -38.77
CA TYR A 2 -43.66 33.09 -38.14
C TYR A 2 -43.79 32.74 -36.64
N LYS A 3 -43.12 31.66 -36.24
CA LYS A 3 -43.00 31.24 -34.83
C LYS A 3 -42.15 32.28 -34.09
N ARG A 4 -42.74 33.05 -33.16
CA ARG A 4 -41.97 33.95 -32.28
C ARG A 4 -41.04 33.08 -31.42
N ILE A 5 -39.73 33.31 -31.53
CA ILE A 5 -38.74 32.72 -30.64
C ILE A 5 -38.91 33.43 -29.29
N LYS A 6 -39.37 32.71 -28.26
CA LYS A 6 -39.40 33.24 -26.89
C LYS A 6 -37.95 33.37 -26.40
N GLY A 7 -37.54 34.58 -26.01
CA GLY A 7 -36.26 34.81 -25.36
C GLY A 7 -36.25 34.25 -23.93
N ILE A 8 -35.08 33.84 -23.46
CA ILE A 8 -34.87 33.37 -22.09
C ILE A 8 -34.90 34.57 -21.16
N THR A 9 -35.64 34.46 -20.06
CA THR A 9 -35.64 35.49 -19.01
C THR A 9 -34.36 35.42 -18.17
N LEU A 10 -33.94 36.54 -17.59
CA LEU A 10 -32.73 36.60 -16.75
C LEU A 10 -32.79 35.59 -15.58
N ILE A 11 -33.98 35.40 -15.00
CA ILE A 11 -34.19 34.46 -13.89
C ILE A 11 -34.05 33.00 -14.35
N GLU A 12 -34.53 32.64 -15.53
CA GLU A 12 -34.33 31.31 -16.13
C GLU A 12 -32.85 31.05 -16.42
N LEU A 13 -32.12 32.05 -16.94
CA LEU A 13 -30.68 31.94 -17.16
C LEU A 13 -29.92 31.67 -15.85
N LEU A 14 -30.26 32.39 -14.78
CA LEU A 14 -29.67 32.20 -13.45
C LEU A 14 -29.98 30.81 -12.88
N LEU A 15 -31.20 30.30 -13.09
CA LEU A 15 -31.58 28.94 -12.69
C LEU A 15 -30.80 27.88 -13.47
N TYR A 16 -30.59 28.06 -14.77
CA TYR A 16 -29.77 27.13 -15.55
C TYR A 16 -28.30 27.15 -15.10
N LEU A 17 -27.74 28.34 -14.87
CA LEU A 17 -26.36 28.48 -14.39
C LEU A 17 -26.17 27.85 -13.00
N SER A 18 -27.13 28.02 -12.08
CA SER A 18 -27.04 27.42 -10.75
C SER A 18 -27.12 25.89 -10.81
N LEU A 19 -28.00 25.33 -11.63
CA LEU A 19 -28.08 23.88 -11.86
C LEU A 19 -26.78 23.33 -12.45
N ILE A 20 -26.23 24.01 -13.47
CA ILE A 20 -24.96 23.61 -14.09
C ILE A 20 -23.82 23.66 -13.06
N ALA A 21 -23.75 24.73 -12.25
CA ALA A 21 -22.73 24.86 -11.22
C ALA A 21 -22.82 23.75 -10.16
N ILE A 22 -24.03 23.36 -9.74
CA ILE A 22 -24.24 22.26 -8.79
C ILE A 22 -23.75 20.94 -9.38
N ILE A 23 -24.07 20.66 -10.65
CA ILE A 23 -23.65 19.43 -11.34
C ILE A 23 -22.12 19.37 -11.40
N PHE A 24 -21.46 20.43 -11.87
CA PHE A 24 -20.00 20.46 -11.94
C PHE A 24 -19.34 20.35 -10.55
N ALA A 25 -19.88 21.02 -9.53
CA ALA A 25 -19.36 20.90 -8.17
C ALA A 25 -19.45 19.45 -7.64
N SER A 26 -20.53 18.74 -7.98
CA SER A 26 -20.73 17.35 -7.57
C SER A 26 -19.71 16.41 -8.23
N GLU A 27 -19.42 16.61 -9.52
CA GLU A 27 -18.42 15.82 -10.25
C GLU A 27 -17.02 16.02 -9.70
N ILE A 28 -16.63 17.27 -9.41
CA ILE A 28 -15.31 17.58 -8.84
C ILE A 28 -15.14 16.90 -7.47
N CYS A 29 -16.18 16.94 -6.62
CA CYS A 29 -16.17 16.25 -5.33
C CYS A 29 -16.04 14.73 -5.50
N LEU A 30 -16.77 14.13 -6.44
CA LEU A 30 -16.71 12.69 -6.71
C LEU A 30 -15.32 12.26 -7.20
N ILE A 31 -14.68 13.04 -8.06
CA ILE A 31 -13.32 12.77 -8.55
C ILE A 31 -12.33 12.81 -7.39
N GLY A 32 -12.42 13.83 -6.52
CA GLY A 32 -11.58 13.94 -5.33
C GLY A 32 -11.75 12.74 -4.39
N PHE A 33 -12.99 12.34 -4.14
CA PHE A 33 -13.32 11.18 -3.31
C PHE A 33 -12.80 9.87 -3.92
N ALA A 34 -13.04 9.64 -5.21
CA ALA A 34 -12.57 8.45 -5.92
C ALA A 34 -11.03 8.34 -5.87
N ARG A 35 -10.33 9.46 -6.01
CA ARG A 35 -8.86 9.51 -5.91
C ARG A 35 -8.36 9.14 -4.52
N ALA A 36 -8.97 9.70 -3.47
CA ALA A 36 -8.62 9.38 -2.09
C ALA A 36 -8.88 7.90 -1.75
N GLN A 37 -9.99 7.33 -2.24
CA GLN A 37 -10.31 5.93 -2.04
C GLN A 37 -9.36 5.00 -2.79
N LYS A 38 -8.99 5.36 -4.03
CA LYS A 38 -7.98 4.61 -4.80
C LYS A 38 -6.64 4.58 -4.08
N GLN A 39 -6.19 5.72 -3.57
CA GLN A 39 -4.95 5.82 -2.81
C GLN A 39 -4.98 4.94 -1.56
N LYS A 40 -6.06 5.00 -0.78
CA LYS A 40 -6.23 4.16 0.41
C LYS A 40 -6.24 2.66 0.06
N ALA A 41 -6.87 2.28 -1.05
CA ALA A 41 -6.89 0.91 -1.53
C ALA A 41 -5.47 0.44 -1.92
N GLU A 42 -4.73 1.23 -2.69
CA GLU A 42 -3.35 0.92 -3.08
C GLU A 42 -2.44 0.77 -1.85
N GLU A 43 -2.60 1.63 -0.84
CA GLU A 43 -1.86 1.49 0.42
C GLU A 43 -2.17 0.18 1.14
N SER A 44 -3.45 -0.17 1.25
CA SER A 44 -3.86 -1.42 1.89
C SER A 44 -3.36 -2.66 1.15
N ILE A 45 -3.31 -2.61 -0.19
CA ILE A 45 -2.78 -3.70 -1.02
C ILE A 45 -1.29 -3.89 -0.73
N MET A 46 -0.50 -2.80 -0.75
CA MET A 46 0.94 -2.89 -0.47
C MET A 46 1.23 -3.42 0.93
N ILE A 47 0.47 -2.97 1.94
CA ILE A 47 0.58 -3.47 3.32
C ILE A 47 0.29 -4.97 3.38
N SER A 48 -0.77 -5.41 2.72
CA SER A 48 -1.15 -6.83 2.65
C SER A 48 -0.14 -7.68 1.88
N GLU A 49 0.48 -7.15 0.83
CA GLU A 49 1.54 -7.84 0.10
C GLU A 49 2.78 -8.06 0.98
N ILE A 50 3.17 -7.07 1.79
CA ILE A 50 4.29 -7.20 2.74
C ILE A 50 3.98 -8.31 3.75
N GLU A 51 2.79 -8.29 4.36
CA GLU A 51 2.36 -9.32 5.30
C GLU A 51 2.36 -10.71 4.64
N SER A 52 1.82 -10.81 3.43
CA SER A 52 1.78 -12.03 2.64
C SER A 52 3.17 -12.56 2.30
N LEU A 53 4.16 -11.69 2.10
CA LEU A 53 5.54 -12.09 1.81
C LEU A 53 6.21 -12.73 3.03
N PHE A 54 5.96 -12.20 4.23
CA PHE A 54 6.44 -12.82 5.46
C PHE A 54 5.72 -14.14 5.77
N MET A 55 4.39 -14.21 5.60
CA MET A 55 3.66 -15.48 5.74
C MET A 55 4.19 -16.53 4.76
N TYR A 56 4.37 -16.14 3.49
CA TYR A 56 4.98 -16.98 2.47
C TYR A 56 6.36 -17.49 2.90
N SER A 57 7.21 -16.62 3.46
CA SER A 57 8.54 -17.03 3.93
C SER A 57 8.48 -18.09 5.03
N LYS A 58 7.50 -18.00 5.96
CA LYS A 58 7.29 -19.02 7.00
C LYS A 58 6.82 -20.35 6.41
N GLU A 59 5.78 -20.30 5.56
CA GLU A 59 5.20 -21.49 4.93
C GLU A 59 6.20 -22.21 4.02
N TYR A 60 6.96 -21.45 3.21
CA TYR A 60 7.97 -22.01 2.34
C TYR A 60 9.09 -22.69 3.13
N SER A 61 9.51 -22.07 4.25
CA SER A 61 10.53 -22.60 5.16
C SER A 61 10.11 -23.95 5.75
N LEU A 62 8.85 -24.04 6.21
CA LEU A 62 8.22 -25.25 6.75
C LEU A 62 8.07 -26.35 5.69
N ALA A 63 7.49 -26.01 4.54
CA ALA A 63 7.21 -26.98 3.48
C ALA A 63 8.48 -27.61 2.91
N ASN A 64 9.56 -26.83 2.82
CA ASN A 64 10.81 -27.27 2.20
C ASN A 64 11.90 -27.66 3.21
N ASN A 65 11.63 -27.56 4.52
CA ASN A 65 12.60 -27.80 5.59
C ASN A 65 13.95 -27.11 5.29
N CYS A 66 13.90 -25.80 5.02
CA CYS A 66 15.04 -24.97 4.65
C CYS A 66 15.06 -23.70 5.48
N ILE A 67 16.14 -22.92 5.42
CA ILE A 67 16.19 -21.61 6.08
C ILE A 67 15.85 -20.55 5.04
N CYS A 68 14.93 -19.65 5.36
CA CYS A 68 14.60 -18.51 4.52
C CYS A 68 15.13 -17.21 5.11
N GLN A 69 15.45 -16.26 4.25
CA GLN A 69 15.91 -14.93 4.61
C GLN A 69 15.00 -13.89 3.95
N VAL A 70 14.37 -13.06 4.76
CA VAL A 70 13.66 -11.86 4.29
C VAL A 70 14.62 -10.69 4.38
N ILE A 71 14.94 -10.11 3.23
CA ILE A 71 15.88 -9.02 3.08
C ILE A 71 15.08 -7.76 2.77
N VAL A 72 15.18 -6.77 3.65
CA VAL A 72 14.62 -5.43 3.45
C VAL A 72 15.76 -4.54 2.97
N ASP A 73 15.67 -4.09 1.73
CA ASP A 73 16.70 -3.31 1.04
C ASP A 73 16.17 -1.88 0.82
N ASN A 74 16.59 -0.95 1.67
CA ASN A 74 16.20 0.45 1.63
C ASN A 74 16.69 1.17 0.34
N PRO A 75 17.97 1.11 -0.06
CA PRO A 75 18.41 1.82 -1.27
C PRO A 75 17.73 1.32 -2.55
N LYS A 76 17.30 0.07 -2.59
CA LYS A 76 16.49 -0.48 -3.70
C LYS A 76 14.98 -0.38 -3.47
N ASN A 77 14.57 0.11 -2.30
CA ASN A 77 13.19 0.21 -1.85
C ASN A 77 12.37 -1.06 -2.12
N SER A 78 12.91 -2.20 -1.68
CA SER A 78 12.39 -3.52 -2.04
C SER A 78 12.53 -4.50 -0.88
N ILE A 79 11.60 -5.47 -0.82
CA ILE A 79 11.62 -6.56 0.16
C ILE A 79 11.67 -7.88 -0.59
N LYS A 80 12.61 -8.75 -0.24
CA LYS A 80 12.91 -9.98 -0.98
C LYS A 80 13.02 -11.18 -0.07
N VAL A 81 12.58 -12.33 -0.53
CA VAL A 81 12.77 -13.62 0.15
C VAL A 81 13.80 -14.44 -0.62
N LYS A 82 14.77 -15.00 0.10
CA LYS A 82 15.73 -15.98 -0.40
C LYS A 82 15.68 -17.25 0.45
N SER A 83 16.04 -18.39 -0.12
CA SER A 83 16.18 -19.64 0.63
C SER A 83 17.63 -20.11 0.61
N SER A 84 18.01 -20.90 1.60
CA SER A 84 19.27 -21.62 1.60
C SER A 84 19.34 -22.69 0.50
N LYS A 85 18.18 -23.20 0.02
CA LYS A 85 18.10 -24.18 -1.07
C LYS A 85 18.09 -23.52 -2.45
N ASP A 86 17.46 -22.36 -2.55
CA ASP A 86 17.34 -21.60 -3.79
C ASP A 86 17.82 -20.18 -3.54
N MET A 87 19.06 -19.92 -3.97
CA MET A 87 19.77 -18.64 -3.76
C MET A 87 19.25 -17.53 -4.67
N ASP A 88 18.55 -17.92 -5.74
CA ASP A 88 17.78 -17.02 -6.58
C ASP A 88 16.51 -16.57 -5.84
N LYS A 89 16.12 -15.32 -6.07
CA LYS A 89 15.05 -14.67 -5.31
C LYS A 89 13.76 -15.48 -5.47
N ILE A 90 13.21 -15.95 -4.36
CA ILE A 90 11.96 -16.71 -4.39
C ILE A 90 10.79 -15.75 -4.63
N ARG A 91 10.82 -14.58 -4.00
CA ARG A 91 9.78 -13.55 -4.16
C ARG A 91 10.36 -12.16 -3.88
N GLU A 92 9.92 -11.15 -4.61
CA GLU A 92 10.33 -9.76 -4.45
C GLU A 92 9.11 -8.83 -4.57
N ILE A 93 9.04 -7.85 -3.67
CA ILE A 93 8.09 -6.74 -3.73
C ILE A 93 8.90 -5.45 -3.88
N ASN A 94 8.53 -4.63 -4.86
CA ASN A 94 9.07 -3.29 -5.06
C ASN A 94 8.07 -2.25 -4.55
N LEU A 95 8.51 -1.38 -3.65
CA LEU A 95 7.67 -0.37 -3.04
C LEU A 95 7.65 0.88 -3.94
N ASN A 96 6.88 0.86 -5.04
CA ASN A 96 6.92 1.96 -6.01
C ASN A 96 6.33 3.28 -5.48
N LYS A 97 5.33 3.21 -4.59
CA LYS A 97 4.59 4.37 -4.05
C LYS A 97 4.84 4.63 -2.56
N MET A 98 5.61 3.76 -1.92
CA MET A 98 5.96 3.81 -0.51
C MET A 98 7.47 3.75 -0.38
N LYS A 99 8.02 4.30 0.70
CA LYS A 99 9.47 4.27 0.95
C LYS A 99 9.77 3.65 2.30
N ILE A 100 10.74 2.76 2.33
CA ILE A 100 11.37 2.32 3.56
C ILE A 100 12.25 3.47 4.05
N TYR A 101 12.14 3.85 5.32
CA TYR A 101 12.98 4.91 5.90
C TYR A 101 13.78 4.47 7.13
N ASN A 102 13.60 3.22 7.58
CA ASN A 102 14.35 2.69 8.71
C ASN A 102 15.56 1.87 8.24
N ALA A 103 16.75 2.24 8.74
CA ALA A 103 18.09 1.67 8.50
C ALA A 103 18.44 1.26 7.06
N ASN A 104 19.71 0.97 6.79
CA ASN A 104 20.16 0.76 5.41
C ASN A 104 19.79 -0.63 4.88
N ARG A 105 19.74 -1.65 5.74
CA ARG A 105 19.37 -3.02 5.39
C ARG A 105 18.98 -3.83 6.63
N TYR A 106 17.84 -4.52 6.59
CA TYR A 106 17.47 -5.51 7.60
C TYR A 106 17.44 -6.91 6.98
N LEU A 107 17.87 -7.88 7.77
CA LEU A 107 17.86 -9.29 7.41
C LEU A 107 17.09 -10.05 8.50
N TYR A 108 15.95 -10.63 8.14
CA TYR A 108 15.19 -11.49 9.03
C TYR A 108 15.40 -12.93 8.61
N THR A 109 15.85 -13.77 9.55
CA THR A 109 16.04 -15.21 9.30
C THR A 109 14.83 -15.98 9.78
N VAL A 110 14.29 -16.83 8.92
CA VAL A 110 13.19 -17.74 9.21
C VAL A 110 13.77 -19.15 9.23
N GLY A 111 13.67 -19.79 10.40
CA GLY A 111 14.11 -21.15 10.63
C GLY A 111 13.30 -22.17 9.85
N ASN A 112 13.83 -23.39 9.75
CA ASN A 112 13.15 -24.51 9.11
C ASN A 112 11.88 -24.99 9.85
N ASP A 113 11.69 -24.56 11.09
CA ASP A 113 10.49 -24.71 11.89
C ASP A 113 9.47 -23.57 11.67
N GLY A 114 9.70 -22.69 10.68
CA GLY A 114 8.83 -21.57 10.34
C GLY A 114 8.89 -20.41 11.34
N ARG A 115 9.82 -20.45 12.31
CA ARG A 115 9.96 -19.39 13.30
C ARG A 115 10.91 -18.30 12.84
N ILE A 116 10.56 -17.06 13.15
CA ILE A 116 11.46 -15.91 12.92
C ILE A 116 12.46 -15.86 14.08
N GLY A 117 13.75 -15.87 13.76
CA GLY A 117 14.83 -15.88 14.76
C GLY A 117 15.06 -14.54 15.44
N GLU A 118 14.85 -13.43 14.72
CA GLU A 118 15.07 -12.08 15.22
C GLU A 118 13.86 -11.19 14.92
N GLY A 119 13.41 -10.45 15.93
CA GLY A 119 12.34 -9.46 15.78
C GLY A 119 12.90 -8.13 15.32
N GLY A 120 12.02 -7.26 14.81
CA GLY A 120 12.41 -5.91 14.44
C GLY A 120 11.25 -5.12 13.85
N THR A 121 11.50 -3.84 13.55
CA THR A 121 10.46 -2.95 13.03
C THR A 121 10.85 -2.40 11.67
N ILE A 122 10.03 -2.66 10.66
CA ILE A 122 10.16 -2.04 9.34
C ILE A 122 9.27 -0.80 9.32
N CYS A 123 9.87 0.37 9.09
CA CYS A 123 9.12 1.60 8.97
C CYS A 123 8.99 2.01 7.51
N ILE A 124 7.77 2.24 7.07
CA ILE A 124 7.40 2.55 5.69
C ILE A 124 6.57 3.83 5.68
N SER A 125 6.88 4.76 4.78
CA SER A 125 6.12 5.99 4.59
C SER A 125 5.49 6.02 3.21
N SER A 126 4.25 6.50 3.11
CA SER A 126 3.60 6.79 1.83
C SER A 126 3.92 8.23 1.42
N ASP A 127 4.54 8.41 0.24
CA ASP A 127 4.85 9.76 -0.28
C ASP A 127 3.56 10.56 -0.56
N GLU A 128 2.48 9.88 -0.96
CA GLU A 128 1.23 10.55 -1.35
C GLU A 128 0.34 10.91 -0.15
N SER A 129 0.26 10.08 0.90
CA SER A 129 -0.63 10.35 2.05
C SER A 129 0.08 10.96 3.25
N LYS A 130 1.42 11.02 3.21
CA LYS A 130 2.29 11.39 4.34
C LYS A 130 2.10 10.51 5.58
N LYS A 131 1.42 9.38 5.46
CA LYS A 131 1.24 8.41 6.53
C LYS A 131 2.52 7.61 6.73
N LYS A 132 2.73 7.21 7.99
CA LYS A 132 3.83 6.32 8.38
C LYS A 132 3.24 5.04 8.94
N PHE A 133 3.83 3.92 8.55
CA PHE A 133 3.44 2.58 8.96
C PHE A 133 4.64 1.90 9.59
N GLU A 134 4.42 1.29 10.74
CA GLU A 134 5.40 0.47 11.45
C GLU A 134 4.95 -0.99 11.43
N PHE A 135 5.75 -1.83 10.79
CA PHE A 135 5.58 -3.27 10.78
C PHE A 135 6.48 -3.86 11.85
N VAL A 136 5.88 -4.21 12.99
CA VAL A 136 6.58 -4.85 14.10
C VAL A 136 6.54 -6.36 13.89
N ILE A 137 7.72 -6.94 13.67
CA ILE A 137 7.93 -8.36 13.46
C ILE A 137 8.33 -8.97 14.80
N GLY A 138 7.48 -9.87 15.32
CA GLY A 138 7.76 -10.65 16.52
C GLY A 138 8.66 -11.85 16.26
N VAL A 139 9.30 -12.35 17.32
CA VAL A 139 10.12 -13.57 17.31
C VAL A 139 9.21 -14.81 17.42
N GLY A 140 9.61 -15.92 16.80
CA GLY A 140 8.88 -17.19 16.87
C GLY A 140 7.82 -17.33 15.80
N THR A 141 6.69 -17.93 16.15
CA THR A 141 5.52 -18.07 15.25
C THR A 141 4.68 -16.79 15.16
N ASP A 142 4.94 -15.82 16.03
CA ASP A 142 4.05 -14.71 16.31
C ASP A 142 3.79 -13.79 15.11
N ASN A 143 2.66 -13.08 15.21
CA ASN A 143 2.08 -12.25 14.14
C ASN A 143 2.87 -10.97 13.85
N ILE A 144 2.84 -10.54 12.59
CA ILE A 144 3.31 -9.22 12.17
C ILE A 144 2.24 -8.22 12.62
N ARG A 145 2.63 -7.21 13.40
CA ARG A 145 1.72 -6.13 13.81
C ARG A 145 1.97 -4.91 12.95
N ILE A 146 0.90 -4.32 12.43
CA ILE A 146 0.97 -3.11 11.60
C ILE A 146 0.36 -1.98 12.41
N ASN A 147 1.19 -0.98 12.73
CA ASN A 147 0.77 0.22 13.45
C ASN A 147 0.84 1.43 12.50
N GLU A 148 -0.24 2.18 12.39
CA GLU A 148 -0.22 3.50 11.73
C GLU A 148 0.27 4.55 12.73
N VAL A 149 1.37 5.22 12.39
CA VAL A 149 1.96 6.29 13.22
C VAL A 149 1.51 7.63 12.65
N LYS A 150 0.91 8.45 13.52
CA LYS A 150 0.46 9.80 13.19
C LYS A 150 1.61 10.80 13.14
#